data_AF-A0A2V8V7J2-F1
#
_entry.id   AF-A0A2V8V7J2-F1
#
_cell.length_a   1.000
_cell.length_b   1.000
_cell.length_c   1.000
_cell.angle_alpha   90.00
_cell.angle_beta   90.00
_cell.angle_gamma   90.00
#
_symmetry.space_group_name_H-M   'P 1'
#
loop_
_entity.id
_entity.type
_entity.pdbx_description
1 polymer ?
#
loop_
_entity_poly.entity_id
_entity_poly.type
_entity_poly.pdbx_seq_one_letter_code
_entity_poly.pdbx_strand_id
1 'polypeptide(L)'
;MRSPSILAFWFLAVALPGATAHAQQQGQVATPKLYNTAKQKLLEGKQVFSFTQSRMDIAGYCESAKHYDYTWFEMQHSTLEFKDVEAMIAACPHAGAIPMIRLPDAQEWHIQHATDIGALGVIIPTVDDVDRAREAVKWARYPPVARRSAGAGQAASIWGINGINYRQTFNDNMLVVIMIETPTGAANAYDIASVPGVDVVIIGNNDLSSFSGFPQNDDRYQQLLNKIHDETLRAGKFFGQANAQLYASGHALSKDARFFQNGPSNDGWKPPARGGGPVNPNAPPPGEKPEP
;
A
#
# COMPACT_ATOMS: atom_id res chain seq x y z
N MET A 1 11.15 98.79 -11.72
CA MET A 1 11.88 97.70 -12.39
C MET A 1 11.26 96.37 -11.94
N ARG A 2 11.21 95.38 -12.83
CA ARG A 2 10.34 94.19 -12.79
C ARG A 2 10.88 93.09 -11.85
N SER A 3 9.94 92.46 -11.11
CA SER A 3 9.79 91.04 -10.65
C SER A 3 10.99 90.26 -10.04
N PRO A 4 10.78 89.26 -9.15
CA PRO A 4 9.90 88.11 -9.41
C PRO A 4 8.96 87.66 -8.27
N SER A 5 7.87 87.04 -8.72
CA SER A 5 6.82 86.38 -7.95
C SER A 5 7.29 85.09 -7.27
N ILE A 6 6.88 84.87 -6.02
CA ILE A 6 7.04 83.60 -5.30
C ILE A 6 5.70 82.86 -5.34
N LEU A 7 5.67 81.70 -6.02
CA LEU A 7 4.57 80.74 -5.95
C LEU A 7 4.63 79.98 -4.62
N ALA A 8 3.57 80.08 -3.82
CA ALA A 8 3.33 79.20 -2.67
C ALA A 8 2.63 77.92 -3.15
N PHE A 9 3.29 76.77 -3.03
CA PHE A 9 2.67 75.46 -3.23
C PHE A 9 1.96 75.03 -1.94
N TRP A 10 0.64 74.93 -2.00
CA TRP A 10 -0.17 74.26 -0.99
C TRP A 10 -0.12 72.74 -1.24
N PHE A 11 0.42 71.98 -0.29
CA PHE A 11 0.26 70.52 -0.25
C PHE A 11 -1.13 70.19 0.30
N LEU A 12 -2.02 69.72 -0.57
CA LEU A 12 -3.29 69.13 -0.16
C LEU A 12 -3.02 67.66 0.21
N ALA A 13 -3.02 67.34 1.52
CA ALA A 13 -2.96 65.97 1.99
C ALA A 13 -4.33 65.30 1.77
N VAL A 14 -4.43 64.43 0.77
CA VAL A 14 -5.60 63.56 0.58
C VAL A 14 -5.41 62.34 1.47
N ALA A 15 -6.24 62.23 2.52
CA ALA A 15 -6.30 61.04 3.36
C ALA A 15 -7.00 59.91 2.58
N LEU A 16 -6.25 58.84 2.27
CA LEU A 16 -6.81 57.60 1.73
C LEU A 16 -7.49 56.82 2.86
N PRO A 17 -8.73 56.30 2.68
CA PRO A 17 -9.35 55.42 3.66
C PRO A 17 -8.59 54.10 3.72
N GLY A 18 -8.17 53.70 4.92
CA GLY A 18 -7.53 52.40 5.15
C GLY A 18 -8.49 51.25 4.84
N ALA A 19 -8.20 50.49 3.80
CA ALA A 19 -8.85 49.21 3.55
C ALA A 19 -8.40 48.23 4.63
N THR A 20 -9.27 47.96 5.60
CA THR A 20 -9.07 46.87 6.56
C THR A 20 -9.19 45.54 5.81
N ALA A 21 -8.05 44.97 5.43
CA ALA A 21 -7.96 43.62 4.90
C ALA A 21 -8.49 42.64 5.96
N HIS A 22 -9.70 42.13 5.74
CA HIS A 22 -10.18 40.97 6.48
C HIS A 22 -9.39 39.76 5.98
N ALA A 23 -8.32 39.42 6.71
CA ALA A 23 -7.67 38.14 6.56
C ALA A 23 -8.70 37.06 6.93
N GLN A 24 -9.33 36.44 5.92
CA GLN A 24 -10.01 35.17 6.11
C GLN A 24 -8.96 34.20 6.63
N GLN A 25 -9.07 33.83 7.92
CA GLN A 25 -8.46 32.62 8.44
C GLN A 25 -8.94 31.48 7.55
N GLN A 26 -8.08 31.06 6.62
CA GLN A 26 -8.21 29.76 5.99
C GLN A 26 -8.05 28.76 7.12
N GLY A 27 -9.17 28.32 7.69
CA GLY A 27 -9.17 27.17 8.57
C GLY A 27 -8.46 26.05 7.83
N GLN A 28 -7.41 25.49 8.43
CA GLN A 28 -6.82 24.25 7.95
C GLN A 28 -7.97 23.26 7.84
N VAL A 29 -8.36 22.95 6.60
CA VAL A 29 -9.32 21.87 6.35
C VAL A 29 -8.60 20.62 6.81
N ALA A 30 -8.98 20.11 7.99
CA ALA A 30 -8.45 18.85 8.50
C ALA A 30 -8.67 17.81 7.41
N THR A 31 -7.58 17.22 6.90
CA THR A 31 -7.68 16.15 5.91
C THR A 31 -8.53 15.05 6.53
N PRO A 32 -9.63 14.63 5.89
CA PRO A 32 -10.46 13.56 6.42
C PRO A 32 -9.62 12.33 6.70
N LYS A 33 -9.82 11.70 7.86
CA LYS A 33 -9.11 10.47 8.24
C LYS A 33 -9.37 9.39 7.17
N LEU A 34 -8.30 8.80 6.65
CA LEU A 34 -8.39 7.69 5.70
C LEU A 34 -9.05 6.48 6.38
N TYR A 35 -9.92 5.77 5.66
CA TYR A 35 -10.44 4.48 6.11
C TYR A 35 -9.49 3.33 5.76
N ASN A 36 -8.53 3.54 4.85
CA ASN A 36 -7.34 2.69 4.76
C ASN A 36 -6.37 3.01 5.92
N THR A 37 -6.53 2.29 7.03
CA THR A 37 -5.73 2.47 8.25
C THR A 37 -4.25 2.09 8.06
N ALA A 38 -3.93 1.14 7.18
CA ALA A 38 -2.56 0.80 6.82
C ALA A 38 -1.86 1.99 6.13
N LYS A 39 -2.53 2.63 5.17
CA LYS A 39 -2.02 3.84 4.52
C LYS A 39 -1.85 4.99 5.51
N GLN A 40 -2.80 5.16 6.44
CA GLN A 40 -2.67 6.15 7.50
C GLN A 40 -1.43 5.89 8.37
N LYS A 41 -1.19 4.64 8.80
CA LYS A 41 0.00 4.27 9.60
C LYS A 41 1.30 4.56 8.84
N LEU A 42 1.36 4.27 7.55
CA LEU A 42 2.52 4.61 6.70
C LEU A 42 2.78 6.12 6.70
N LEU A 43 1.74 6.94 6.49
CA LEU A 43 1.85 8.41 6.51
C LEU A 43 2.27 8.96 7.88
N GLU A 44 1.93 8.27 8.96
CA GLU A 44 2.40 8.56 10.32
C GLU A 44 3.85 8.08 10.58
N GLY A 45 4.53 7.53 9.57
CA GLY A 45 5.90 7.05 9.66
C GLY A 45 6.04 5.71 10.40
N LYS A 46 4.95 4.98 10.62
CA LYS A 46 4.93 3.70 11.33
C LYS A 46 5.12 2.52 10.37
N GLN A 47 5.60 1.41 10.92
CA GLN A 47 5.64 0.14 10.20
C GLN A 47 4.23 -0.44 10.07
N VAL A 48 3.96 -1.16 8.98
CA VAL A 48 2.76 -1.96 8.76
C VAL A 48 3.14 -3.39 8.43
N PHE A 49 2.44 -4.33 9.05
CA PHE A 49 2.65 -5.77 8.90
C PHE A 49 1.39 -6.46 8.39
N SER A 50 1.59 -7.46 7.54
CA SER A 50 0.52 -8.34 7.09
C SER A 50 0.56 -9.72 7.72
N PHE A 51 -0.47 -10.50 7.43
CA PHE A 51 -0.39 -11.96 7.33
C PHE A 51 -0.73 -12.36 5.89
N THR A 52 -0.15 -13.45 5.40
CA THR A 52 -0.42 -13.98 4.06
C THR A 52 -1.58 -14.97 4.09
N GLN A 53 -2.65 -14.66 3.35
CA GLN A 53 -3.76 -15.57 3.08
C GLN A 53 -3.57 -16.20 1.69
N SER A 54 -3.32 -17.51 1.65
CA SER A 54 -2.99 -18.24 0.41
C SER A 54 -3.95 -19.38 0.07
N ARG A 55 -5.08 -19.47 0.78
CA ARG A 55 -6.13 -20.47 0.53
C ARG A 55 -7.48 -19.89 0.93
N MET A 56 -8.56 -20.44 0.39
CA MET A 56 -9.90 -20.06 0.83
C MET A 56 -10.14 -20.57 2.26
N ASP A 57 -10.28 -19.66 3.22
CA ASP A 57 -10.54 -19.97 4.63
C ASP A 57 -11.16 -18.75 5.32
N ILE A 58 -12.49 -18.67 5.30
CA ILE A 58 -13.23 -17.53 5.86
C ILE A 58 -12.95 -17.37 7.37
N ALA A 59 -13.02 -18.46 8.14
CA ALA A 59 -12.84 -18.40 9.59
C ALA A 59 -11.40 -18.01 9.96
N GLY A 60 -10.41 -18.60 9.30
CA GLY A 60 -9.00 -18.27 9.49
C GLY A 60 -8.65 -16.84 9.09
N TYR A 61 -9.21 -16.36 7.97
CA TYR A 61 -9.07 -14.98 7.52
C TYR A 61 -9.68 -14.01 8.54
N CYS A 62 -10.95 -14.20 8.92
CA CYS A 62 -11.64 -13.28 9.81
C CYS A 62 -11.04 -13.24 11.23
N GLU A 63 -10.45 -14.33 11.71
CA GLU A 63 -9.68 -14.30 12.95
C GLU A 63 -8.38 -13.51 12.77
N SER A 64 -7.54 -13.91 11.80
CA SER A 64 -6.22 -13.29 11.60
C SER A 64 -6.33 -11.79 11.31
N ALA A 65 -7.31 -11.38 10.50
CA ALA A 65 -7.51 -10.00 10.09
C ALA A 65 -7.84 -9.03 11.24
N LYS A 66 -8.13 -9.51 12.46
CA LYS A 66 -8.27 -8.64 13.64
C LYS A 66 -6.93 -8.11 14.14
N HIS A 67 -5.83 -8.81 13.82
CA HIS A 67 -4.55 -8.68 14.51
C HIS A 67 -3.45 -8.03 13.67
N TYR A 68 -3.70 -7.68 12.40
CA TYR A 68 -2.69 -7.14 11.48
C TYR A 68 -3.15 -5.83 10.85
N ASP A 69 -2.22 -5.11 10.20
CA ASP A 69 -2.52 -3.83 9.54
C ASP A 69 -3.19 -4.03 8.19
N TYR A 70 -2.78 -5.08 7.49
CA TYR A 70 -3.33 -5.42 6.20
C TYR A 70 -3.28 -6.93 5.96
N THR A 71 -4.16 -7.41 5.10
CA THR A 71 -4.11 -8.79 4.62
C THR A 71 -3.35 -8.81 3.32
N TRP A 72 -2.43 -9.76 3.16
CA TRP A 72 -1.84 -10.09 1.87
C TRP A 72 -2.57 -11.29 1.29
N PHE A 73 -3.57 -11.05 0.44
CA PHE A 73 -4.15 -12.11 -0.36
C PHE A 73 -3.18 -12.48 -1.48
N GLU A 74 -2.71 -13.72 -1.45
CA GLU A 74 -1.72 -14.22 -2.40
C GLU A 74 -2.42 -14.76 -3.64
N MET A 75 -2.37 -14.08 -4.78
CA MET A 75 -2.94 -14.58 -6.05
C MET A 75 -1.88 -14.84 -7.14
N GLN A 76 -0.59 -14.65 -6.87
CA GLN A 76 0.48 -14.99 -7.81
C GLN A 76 0.94 -16.45 -7.63
N HIS A 77 1.06 -16.91 -6.38
CA HIS A 77 1.59 -18.22 -6.02
C HIS A 77 0.62 -19.07 -5.18
N SER A 78 -0.68 -18.83 -5.33
CA SER A 78 -1.71 -19.68 -4.72
C SER A 78 -2.85 -19.97 -5.69
N THR A 79 -3.82 -20.76 -5.24
CA THR A 79 -5.03 -21.10 -6.01
C THR A 79 -6.21 -20.17 -5.70
N LEU A 80 -6.00 -19.06 -5.00
CA LEU A 80 -7.07 -18.10 -4.72
C LEU A 80 -7.53 -17.42 -6.00
N GLU A 81 -8.85 -17.41 -6.18
CA GLU A 81 -9.52 -16.65 -7.23
C GLU A 81 -10.25 -15.42 -6.65
N PHE A 82 -10.65 -14.47 -7.49
CA PHE A 82 -11.36 -13.26 -7.02
C PHE A 82 -12.61 -13.57 -6.19
N LYS A 83 -13.39 -14.60 -6.57
CA LYS A 83 -14.58 -15.02 -5.80
C LYS A 83 -14.25 -15.49 -4.39
N ASP A 84 -13.07 -16.09 -4.19
CA ASP A 84 -12.65 -16.59 -2.87
C ASP A 84 -12.25 -15.41 -1.98
N VAL A 85 -11.50 -14.45 -2.54
CA VAL A 85 -11.14 -13.21 -1.86
C VAL A 85 -12.37 -12.36 -1.57
N GLU A 86 -13.29 -12.24 -2.53
CA GLU A 86 -14.55 -11.52 -2.38
C GLU A 86 -15.37 -12.09 -1.21
N ALA A 87 -15.56 -13.41 -1.17
CA ALA A 87 -16.29 -14.09 -0.11
C ALA A 87 -15.62 -13.93 1.27
N MET A 88 -14.29 -13.96 1.35
CA MET A 88 -13.56 -13.70 2.59
C MET A 88 -13.77 -12.26 3.06
N ILE A 89 -13.60 -11.26 2.18
CA ILE A 89 -13.84 -9.84 2.52
C ILE A 89 -15.29 -9.63 2.96
N ALA A 90 -16.27 -10.20 2.25
CA ALA A 90 -17.69 -10.06 2.55
C ALA A 90 -18.08 -10.60 3.93
N ALA A 91 -17.40 -11.65 4.40
CA ALA A 91 -17.69 -12.29 5.68
C ALA A 91 -17.27 -11.43 6.89
N CYS A 92 -16.27 -10.56 6.73
CA CYS A 92 -15.82 -9.63 7.77
C CYS A 92 -15.30 -8.32 7.15
N PRO A 93 -16.20 -7.47 6.60
CA PRO A 93 -15.85 -6.34 5.73
C PRO A 93 -15.13 -5.19 6.45
N HIS A 94 -15.13 -5.19 7.78
CA HIS A 94 -14.48 -4.19 8.63
C HIS A 94 -13.54 -4.83 9.66
N ALA A 95 -12.92 -5.96 9.29
CA ALA A 95 -11.79 -6.47 10.07
C ALA A 95 -10.68 -5.42 10.19
N GLY A 96 -9.82 -5.54 11.20
CA GLY A 96 -8.78 -4.55 11.48
C GLY A 96 -7.77 -4.38 10.34
N ALA A 97 -7.47 -5.47 9.63
CA ALA A 97 -6.54 -5.54 8.53
C ALA A 97 -7.19 -5.10 7.21
N ILE A 98 -6.61 -4.11 6.55
CA ILE A 98 -7.04 -3.65 5.22
C ILE A 98 -6.79 -4.73 4.16
N PRO A 99 -7.78 -5.08 3.31
CA PRO A 99 -7.58 -6.07 2.26
C PRO A 99 -6.66 -5.53 1.15
N MET A 100 -5.52 -6.20 0.92
CA MET A 100 -4.64 -5.97 -0.20
C MET A 100 -4.35 -7.28 -0.94
N ILE A 101 -4.16 -7.21 -2.25
CA ILE A 101 -3.99 -8.40 -3.09
C ILE A 101 -2.66 -8.32 -3.83
N ARG A 102 -1.81 -9.35 -3.70
CA ARG A 102 -0.74 -9.57 -4.68
C ARG A 102 -1.33 -10.25 -5.90
N LEU A 103 -1.41 -9.50 -6.99
CA LEU A 103 -1.93 -9.95 -8.27
C LEU A 103 -0.84 -10.70 -9.05
N PRO A 104 -1.21 -11.55 -10.02
CA PRO A 104 -0.24 -12.23 -10.88
C PRO A 104 0.45 -11.28 -11.88
N ASP A 105 -0.19 -10.16 -12.24
CA ASP A 105 0.33 -9.18 -13.21
C ASP A 105 -0.29 -7.77 -13.00
N ALA A 106 -0.02 -6.86 -13.94
CA ALA A 106 -0.51 -5.47 -13.94
C ALA A 106 -1.65 -5.21 -14.95
N GLN A 107 -2.46 -6.21 -15.28
CA GLN A 107 -3.53 -6.07 -16.28
C GLN A 107 -4.77 -5.35 -15.73
N GLU A 108 -5.46 -4.65 -16.63
CA GLU A 108 -6.66 -3.87 -16.34
C GLU A 108 -7.70 -4.70 -15.58
N TRP A 109 -8.05 -5.88 -16.11
CA TRP A 109 -9.11 -6.69 -15.54
C TRP A 109 -8.77 -7.17 -14.13
N HIS A 110 -7.54 -7.60 -13.88
CA HIS A 110 -7.09 -8.05 -12.57
C HIS A 110 -7.14 -6.94 -11.52
N ILE A 111 -6.61 -5.75 -11.84
CA ILE A 111 -6.57 -4.62 -10.92
C ILE A 111 -7.98 -4.10 -10.64
N GLN A 112 -8.82 -3.96 -11.68
CA GLN A 112 -10.18 -3.47 -11.48
C GLN A 112 -11.03 -4.45 -10.68
N HIS A 113 -10.97 -5.76 -10.95
CA HIS A 113 -11.67 -6.77 -10.16
C HIS A 113 -11.23 -6.76 -8.69
N ALA A 114 -9.91 -6.69 -8.43
CA ALA A 114 -9.39 -6.55 -7.06
C ALA A 114 -10.03 -5.37 -6.32
N THR A 115 -10.08 -4.21 -6.98
CA THR A 115 -10.66 -3.00 -6.37
C THR A 115 -12.18 -3.01 -6.30
N ASP A 116 -12.87 -3.79 -7.13
CA ASP A 116 -14.33 -3.93 -7.11
C ASP A 116 -14.81 -4.87 -6.00
N ILE A 117 -14.00 -5.89 -5.67
CA ILE A 117 -14.28 -6.81 -4.55
C ILE A 117 -13.87 -6.24 -3.18
N GLY A 118 -13.39 -4.99 -3.14
CA GLY A 118 -13.15 -4.27 -1.89
C GLY A 118 -11.70 -4.11 -1.47
N ALA A 119 -10.72 -4.54 -2.27
CA ALA A 119 -9.31 -4.27 -1.96
C ALA A 119 -9.01 -2.76 -1.98
N LEU A 120 -8.27 -2.28 -0.97
CA LEU A 120 -7.74 -0.91 -0.91
C LEU A 120 -6.23 -0.86 -1.14
N GLY A 121 -5.67 -1.95 -1.66
CA GLY A 121 -4.33 -1.95 -2.19
C GLY A 121 -4.04 -3.12 -3.11
N VAL A 122 -3.17 -2.90 -4.09
CA VAL A 122 -2.65 -3.93 -4.99
C VAL A 122 -1.14 -3.97 -4.90
N ILE A 123 -0.59 -5.18 -4.98
CA ILE A 123 0.85 -5.44 -5.03
C ILE A 123 1.15 -6.10 -6.37
N ILE A 124 1.99 -5.45 -7.17
CA ILE A 124 2.33 -5.91 -8.52
C ILE A 124 3.74 -6.51 -8.52
N PRO A 125 3.89 -7.82 -8.81
CA PRO A 125 5.17 -8.50 -8.85
C PRO A 125 5.96 -8.21 -10.12
N THR A 126 7.26 -8.48 -10.02
CA THR A 126 8.22 -8.52 -11.14
C THR A 126 8.15 -7.27 -12.02
N VAL A 127 8.26 -6.10 -11.39
CA VAL A 127 8.23 -4.82 -12.12
C VAL A 127 9.64 -4.41 -12.49
N ASP A 128 9.93 -4.50 -13.79
CA ASP A 128 11.25 -4.22 -14.36
C ASP A 128 11.36 -2.85 -15.02
N ASP A 129 10.23 -2.21 -15.32
CA ASP A 129 10.19 -0.94 -16.04
C ASP A 129 9.05 -0.01 -15.60
N VAL A 130 9.14 1.23 -16.09
CA VAL A 130 8.22 2.33 -15.82
C VAL A 130 6.83 2.06 -16.38
N ASP A 131 6.72 1.38 -17.52
CA ASP A 131 5.44 1.19 -18.19
C ASP A 131 4.56 0.19 -17.43
N ARG A 132 5.16 -0.89 -16.92
CA ARG A 132 4.45 -1.82 -16.02
C ARG A 132 4.01 -1.15 -14.72
N ALA A 133 4.83 -0.26 -14.15
CA ALA A 133 4.44 0.55 -12.99
C ALA A 133 3.31 1.55 -13.32
N ARG A 134 3.32 2.14 -14.51
CA ARG A 134 2.24 3.02 -14.99
C ARG A 134 0.93 2.27 -15.15
N GLU A 135 0.94 1.06 -15.72
CA GLU A 135 -0.29 0.24 -15.86
C GLU A 135 -0.87 -0.12 -14.48
N ALA A 136 -0.03 -0.44 -13.49
CA ALA A 136 -0.46 -0.66 -12.12
C ALA A 136 -1.24 0.54 -11.55
N VAL A 137 -0.71 1.75 -11.71
CA VAL A 137 -1.37 2.98 -11.24
C VAL A 137 -2.63 3.30 -12.03
N LYS A 138 -2.55 3.16 -13.36
CA LYS A 138 -3.58 3.55 -14.31
C LYS A 138 -4.93 2.91 -14.00
N TRP A 139 -4.92 1.64 -13.62
CA TRP A 139 -6.13 0.86 -13.34
C TRP A 139 -6.57 0.90 -11.87
N ALA A 140 -5.70 1.35 -10.97
CA ALA A 140 -5.96 1.36 -9.53
C ALA A 140 -6.66 2.63 -9.03
N ARG A 141 -6.82 3.69 -9.84
CA ARG A 141 -7.46 4.95 -9.42
C ARG A 141 -8.47 5.47 -10.45
N TYR A 142 -9.52 6.09 -9.97
CA TYR A 142 -10.56 6.68 -10.81
C TYR A 142 -10.11 7.98 -11.50
N PRO A 143 -10.74 8.37 -12.62
CA PRO A 143 -10.62 9.70 -13.20
C PRO A 143 -10.97 10.82 -12.21
N PRO A 144 -10.32 12.00 -12.32
CA PRO A 144 -9.33 12.38 -13.35
C PRO A 144 -7.88 11.94 -13.02
N VAL A 145 -7.64 11.33 -11.86
CA VAL A 145 -6.28 10.95 -11.41
C VAL A 145 -5.71 9.82 -12.27
N ALA A 146 -6.53 8.84 -12.63
CA ALA A 146 -6.16 7.75 -13.53
C ALA A 146 -7.38 7.23 -14.33
N ARG A 147 -7.40 5.94 -14.69
CA ARG A 147 -8.31 5.37 -15.72
C ARG A 147 -9.17 4.19 -15.24
N ARG A 148 -9.25 3.91 -13.92
CA ARG A 148 -10.18 2.89 -13.38
C ARG A 148 -11.61 3.18 -13.82
N SER A 149 -12.30 2.17 -14.36
CA SER A 149 -13.72 2.26 -14.72
C SER A 149 -14.64 2.02 -13.52
N ALA A 150 -15.92 2.39 -13.64
CA ALA A 150 -16.88 2.21 -12.55
C ALA A 150 -17.48 0.79 -12.55
N GLY A 151 -17.03 -0.07 -11.64
CA GLY A 151 -17.63 -1.36 -11.35
C GLY A 151 -18.72 -1.29 -10.28
N ALA A 152 -19.55 -2.34 -10.22
CA ALA A 152 -20.69 -2.48 -9.28
C ALA A 152 -20.48 -3.59 -8.24
N GLY A 153 -19.22 -3.95 -7.94
CA GLY A 153 -18.88 -4.93 -6.91
C GLY A 153 -19.15 -4.44 -5.48
N GLN A 154 -18.81 -5.26 -4.49
CA GLN A 154 -19.11 -4.98 -3.08
C GLN A 154 -18.35 -3.78 -2.47
N ALA A 155 -17.29 -3.29 -3.12
CA ALA A 155 -16.42 -2.24 -2.57
C ALA A 155 -17.17 -0.99 -2.09
N ALA A 156 -18.15 -0.49 -2.87
CA ALA A 156 -18.89 0.72 -2.50
C ALA A 156 -19.79 0.49 -1.27
N SER A 157 -20.37 -0.71 -1.12
CA SER A 157 -21.19 -1.08 0.03
C SER A 157 -20.36 -1.25 1.31
N ILE A 158 -19.09 -1.64 1.18
CA ILE A 158 -18.16 -1.74 2.31
C ILE A 158 -17.66 -0.34 2.69
N TRP A 159 -17.11 0.40 1.74
CA TRP A 159 -16.35 1.61 2.05
C TRP A 159 -17.16 2.91 1.97
N GLY A 160 -18.39 2.87 1.43
CA GLY A 160 -19.29 4.02 1.27
C GLY A 160 -20.29 4.22 2.41
N ILE A 161 -20.04 3.63 3.58
CA ILE A 161 -20.94 3.71 4.74
C ILE A 161 -20.66 4.93 5.61
N ASN A 162 -21.51 5.21 6.61
CA ASN A 162 -21.31 6.25 7.62
C ASN A 162 -21.08 7.66 7.04
N GLY A 163 -21.74 7.97 5.91
CA GLY A 163 -21.60 9.26 5.23
C GLY A 163 -20.35 9.41 4.36
N ILE A 164 -19.55 8.35 4.19
CA ILE A 164 -18.38 8.36 3.31
C ILE A 164 -18.85 8.31 1.85
N ASN A 165 -18.47 9.31 1.06
CA ASN A 165 -18.59 9.24 -0.38
C ASN A 165 -17.43 8.41 -0.96
N TYR A 166 -17.64 7.10 -1.10
CA TYR A 166 -16.64 6.17 -1.63
C TYR A 166 -16.03 6.68 -2.94
N ARG A 167 -16.87 7.12 -3.89
CA ARG A 167 -16.40 7.50 -5.23
C ARG A 167 -15.44 8.70 -5.21
N GLN A 168 -15.63 9.63 -4.28
CA GLN A 168 -14.80 10.82 -4.11
C GLN A 168 -13.54 10.55 -3.29
N THR A 169 -13.58 9.58 -2.36
CA THR A 169 -12.50 9.33 -1.38
C THR A 169 -11.62 8.13 -1.73
N PHE A 170 -12.05 7.28 -2.67
CA PHE A 170 -11.34 6.04 -3.01
C PHE A 170 -9.87 6.26 -3.43
N ASN A 171 -9.60 7.26 -4.26
CA ASN A 171 -8.26 7.50 -4.79
C ASN A 171 -7.23 7.78 -3.68
N ASP A 172 -7.65 8.49 -2.63
CA ASP A 172 -6.80 8.83 -1.49
C ASP A 172 -6.54 7.61 -0.60
N ASN A 173 -7.49 6.66 -0.56
CA ASN A 173 -7.39 5.44 0.23
C ASN A 173 -6.66 4.30 -0.49
N MET A 174 -6.47 4.37 -1.80
CA MET A 174 -5.79 3.31 -2.55
C MET A 174 -4.27 3.31 -2.31
N LEU A 175 -3.70 2.12 -2.10
CA LEU A 175 -2.26 1.86 -2.13
C LEU A 175 -1.86 1.07 -3.39
N VAL A 176 -0.93 1.61 -4.18
CA VAL A 176 -0.26 0.88 -5.26
C VAL A 176 1.15 0.54 -4.81
N VAL A 177 1.39 -0.75 -4.64
CA VAL A 177 2.68 -1.31 -4.20
C VAL A 177 3.35 -1.97 -5.39
N ILE A 178 4.57 -1.55 -5.69
CA ILE A 178 5.38 -2.12 -6.75
C ILE A 178 6.46 -3.01 -6.14
N MET A 179 6.55 -4.24 -6.59
CA MET A 179 7.56 -5.18 -6.14
C MET A 179 8.71 -5.25 -7.14
N ILE A 180 9.90 -4.88 -6.67
CA ILE A 180 11.14 -5.04 -7.42
C ILE A 180 11.85 -6.29 -6.92
N GLU A 181 12.14 -7.20 -7.83
CA GLU A 181 12.70 -8.51 -7.49
C GLU A 181 13.61 -9.09 -8.57
N THR A 182 14.11 -8.24 -9.48
CA THR A 182 15.08 -8.62 -10.50
C THR A 182 16.24 -7.62 -10.55
N PRO A 183 17.41 -7.99 -11.10
CA PRO A 183 18.48 -7.04 -11.38
C PRO A 183 18.05 -5.90 -12.32
N THR A 184 17.16 -6.15 -13.29
CA THR A 184 16.65 -5.14 -14.20
C THR A 184 15.80 -4.11 -13.46
N GLY A 185 14.84 -4.55 -12.64
CA GLY A 185 14.05 -3.67 -11.79
C GLY A 185 14.93 -2.90 -10.81
N ALA A 186 15.98 -3.52 -10.26
CA ALA A 186 16.95 -2.82 -9.40
C ALA A 186 17.71 -1.71 -10.15
N ALA A 187 18.11 -1.95 -11.40
CA ALA A 187 18.75 -0.94 -12.24
C ALA A 187 17.82 0.26 -12.49
N ASN A 188 16.53 0.00 -12.71
CA ASN A 188 15.49 0.98 -13.02
C ASN A 188 14.74 1.53 -11.78
N ALA A 189 15.21 1.21 -10.58
CA ALA A 189 14.44 1.41 -9.34
C ALA A 189 13.94 2.84 -9.14
N TYR A 190 14.75 3.85 -9.46
CA TYR A 190 14.34 5.25 -9.32
C TYR A 190 13.21 5.62 -10.28
N ASP A 191 13.32 5.23 -11.54
CA ASP A 191 12.35 5.61 -12.56
C ASP A 191 11.01 4.91 -12.29
N ILE A 192 11.07 3.64 -11.87
CA ILE A 192 9.91 2.87 -11.40
C ILE A 192 9.26 3.56 -10.19
N ALA A 193 10.05 3.86 -9.16
CA ALA A 193 9.56 4.49 -7.93
C ALA A 193 9.01 5.91 -8.18
N SER A 194 9.56 6.63 -9.16
CA SER A 194 9.16 8.01 -9.49
C SER A 194 7.85 8.10 -10.26
N VAL A 195 7.25 6.98 -10.68
CA VAL A 195 5.94 6.99 -11.35
C VAL A 195 4.88 7.62 -10.42
N PRO A 196 4.21 8.70 -10.85
CA PRO A 196 3.13 9.31 -10.07
C PRO A 196 2.06 8.28 -9.75
N GLY A 197 1.68 8.17 -8.48
CA GLY A 197 0.70 7.19 -7.99
C GLY A 197 1.28 5.87 -7.48
N VAL A 198 2.58 5.59 -7.66
CA VAL A 198 3.25 4.56 -6.85
C VAL A 198 3.36 5.08 -5.42
N ASP A 199 2.92 4.28 -4.45
CA ASP A 199 2.94 4.64 -3.03
C ASP A 199 4.11 3.94 -2.30
N VAL A 200 4.34 2.66 -2.60
CA VAL A 200 5.31 1.81 -1.92
C VAL A 200 6.14 1.04 -2.95
N VAL A 201 7.44 0.91 -2.69
CA VAL A 201 8.29 -0.10 -3.36
C VAL A 201 8.69 -1.14 -2.33
N ILE A 202 8.37 -2.41 -2.61
CA ILE A 202 8.73 -3.57 -1.78
C ILE A 202 9.77 -4.42 -2.52
N ILE A 203 10.75 -4.97 -1.80
CA ILE A 203 11.68 -5.94 -2.38
C ILE A 203 11.11 -7.36 -2.23
N GLY A 204 10.99 -8.09 -3.34
CA GLY A 204 10.77 -9.54 -3.34
C GLY A 204 12.07 -10.26 -3.00
N ASN A 205 12.41 -10.39 -1.71
CA ASN A 205 13.76 -10.77 -1.28
C ASN A 205 14.26 -12.11 -1.85
N ASN A 206 13.37 -13.11 -1.91
CA ASN A 206 13.70 -14.45 -2.40
C ASN A 206 13.87 -14.44 -3.93
N ASP A 207 12.97 -13.78 -4.64
CA ASP A 207 13.04 -13.67 -6.10
C ASP A 207 14.22 -12.81 -6.54
N LEU A 208 14.56 -11.72 -5.82
CA LEU A 208 15.78 -10.95 -6.11
C LEU A 208 17.04 -11.82 -5.99
N SER A 209 17.08 -12.73 -5.01
CA SER A 209 18.19 -13.69 -4.87
C SER A 209 18.18 -14.70 -6.01
N SER A 210 17.01 -15.21 -6.39
CA SER A 210 16.83 -16.17 -7.49
C SER A 210 17.24 -15.57 -8.84
N PHE A 211 16.68 -14.42 -9.23
CA PHE A 211 16.93 -13.75 -10.51
C PHE A 211 18.35 -13.19 -10.63
N SER A 212 18.96 -12.75 -9.53
CA SER A 212 20.36 -12.29 -9.56
C SER A 212 21.37 -13.44 -9.54
N GLY A 213 20.96 -14.62 -9.08
CA GLY A 213 21.86 -15.74 -8.81
C GLY A 213 22.76 -15.54 -7.59
N PHE A 214 22.51 -14.52 -6.77
CA PHE A 214 23.30 -14.21 -5.59
C PHE A 214 22.52 -14.55 -4.30
N PRO A 215 23.10 -15.35 -3.39
CA PRO A 215 22.53 -15.57 -2.07
C PRO A 215 22.33 -14.25 -1.31
N GLN A 216 21.37 -14.19 -0.39
CA GLN A 216 21.06 -12.95 0.33
C GLN A 216 22.21 -12.42 1.20
N ASN A 217 23.18 -13.25 1.57
CA ASN A 217 24.38 -12.84 2.31
C ASN A 217 25.57 -12.44 1.41
N ASP A 218 25.40 -12.42 0.09
CA ASP A 218 26.42 -11.99 -0.88
C ASP A 218 26.45 -10.45 -1.00
N ASP A 219 27.63 -9.86 -1.03
CA ASP A 219 27.81 -8.40 -1.17
C ASP A 219 27.13 -7.85 -2.44
N ARG A 220 27.08 -8.62 -3.53
CA ARG A 220 26.43 -8.22 -4.78
C ARG A 220 24.91 -8.19 -4.65
N TYR A 221 24.33 -9.12 -3.89
CA TYR A 221 22.91 -9.05 -3.52
C TYR A 221 22.64 -7.82 -2.66
N GLN A 222 23.49 -7.56 -1.66
CA GLN A 222 23.37 -6.41 -0.78
C GLN A 222 23.47 -5.08 -1.56
N GLN A 223 24.30 -5.01 -2.60
CA GLN A 223 24.35 -3.85 -3.51
C GLN A 223 23.03 -3.63 -4.25
N LEU A 224 22.40 -4.69 -4.77
CA LEU A 224 21.08 -4.57 -5.43
C LEU A 224 20.02 -4.10 -4.44
N LEU A 225 19.98 -4.69 -3.24
CA LEU A 225 19.06 -4.35 -2.16
C LEU A 225 19.22 -2.89 -1.71
N ASN A 226 20.45 -2.43 -1.47
CA ASN A 226 20.75 -1.05 -1.10
C ASN A 226 20.40 -0.08 -2.24
N LYS A 227 20.65 -0.44 -3.50
CA LYS A 227 20.23 0.39 -4.63
C LYS A 227 18.71 0.58 -4.65
N ILE A 228 17.93 -0.51 -4.53
CA ILE A 228 16.46 -0.39 -4.52
C ILE A 228 16.00 0.49 -3.35
N HIS A 229 16.57 0.28 -2.16
CA HIS A 229 16.30 1.09 -0.97
C HIS A 229 16.57 2.59 -1.23
N ASP A 230 17.78 2.94 -1.62
CA ASP A 230 18.21 4.34 -1.75
C ASP A 230 17.41 5.07 -2.83
N GLU A 231 17.15 4.41 -3.96
CA GLU A 231 16.38 5.00 -5.06
C GLU A 231 14.89 5.15 -4.72
N THR A 232 14.32 4.23 -3.93
CA THR A 232 12.95 4.32 -3.42
C THR A 232 12.80 5.54 -2.51
N LEU A 233 13.73 5.72 -1.56
CA LEU A 233 13.70 6.87 -0.65
C LEU A 233 13.97 8.18 -1.40
N ARG A 234 14.88 8.17 -2.38
CA ARG A 234 15.16 9.32 -3.24
C ARG A 234 13.93 9.75 -4.05
N ALA A 235 13.08 8.82 -4.44
CA ALA A 235 11.80 9.10 -5.10
C ALA A 235 10.68 9.51 -4.11
N GLY A 236 10.97 9.57 -2.81
CA GLY A 236 10.01 9.95 -1.77
C GLY A 236 8.92 8.91 -1.55
N LYS A 237 9.19 7.62 -1.81
CA LYS A 237 8.25 6.52 -1.66
C LYS A 237 8.51 5.72 -0.39
N PHE A 238 7.49 5.04 0.11
CA PHE A 238 7.67 4.12 1.23
C PHE A 238 8.47 2.90 0.78
N PHE A 239 9.45 2.51 1.58
CA PHE A 239 10.25 1.33 1.35
C PHE A 239 9.71 0.13 2.13
N GLY A 240 9.68 -1.04 1.48
CA GLY A 240 9.16 -2.27 2.05
C GLY A 240 10.02 -3.51 1.78
N GLN A 241 9.78 -4.56 2.56
CA GLN A 241 10.51 -5.82 2.50
C GLN A 241 9.56 -7.02 2.59
N ALA A 242 9.75 -8.02 1.72
CA ALA A 242 8.99 -9.27 1.76
C ALA A 242 9.47 -10.25 2.85
N ASN A 243 10.53 -9.87 3.60
CA ASN A 243 11.08 -10.66 4.70
C ASN A 243 11.07 -9.85 6.01
N ALA A 244 9.90 -9.80 6.66
CA ALA A 244 9.75 -9.10 7.94
C ALA A 244 10.68 -9.63 9.03
N GLN A 245 10.92 -10.94 9.08
CA GLN A 245 11.75 -11.57 10.12
C GLN A 245 13.16 -11.00 10.16
N LEU A 246 13.75 -10.70 9.00
CA LEU A 246 15.08 -10.14 8.90
C LEU A 246 15.09 -8.61 8.95
N TYR A 247 14.12 -7.96 8.29
CA TYR A 247 14.21 -6.52 8.03
C TYR A 247 13.31 -5.65 8.93
N ALA A 248 12.38 -6.22 9.71
CA ALA A 248 11.53 -5.42 10.59
C ALA A 248 12.33 -4.78 11.74
N SER A 249 13.36 -5.47 12.24
CA SER A 249 14.21 -5.00 13.34
C SER A 249 15.63 -5.55 13.23
N GLY A 250 16.61 -4.82 13.74
CA GLY A 250 18.00 -5.28 13.86
C GLY A 250 18.85 -5.22 12.59
N HIS A 251 18.24 -5.10 11.39
CA HIS A 251 18.97 -4.90 10.14
C HIS A 251 19.29 -3.42 9.91
N ALA A 252 20.36 -3.13 9.15
CA ALA A 252 20.76 -1.75 8.83
C ALA A 252 19.65 -0.93 8.16
N LEU A 253 18.83 -1.59 7.33
CA LEU A 253 17.67 -0.99 6.64
C LEU A 253 16.37 -0.95 7.48
N SER A 254 16.35 -1.56 8.67
CA SER A 254 15.12 -1.61 9.49
C SER A 254 14.62 -0.22 9.89
N LYS A 255 15.53 0.74 10.04
CA LYS A 255 15.20 2.14 10.37
C LYS A 255 14.38 2.84 9.28
N ASP A 256 14.42 2.36 8.03
CA ASP A 256 13.80 3.00 6.87
C ASP A 256 12.66 2.16 6.26
N ALA A 257 12.66 0.85 6.46
CA ALA A 257 11.59 -0.02 6.01
C ALA A 257 10.29 0.18 6.82
N ARG A 258 9.16 0.32 6.12
CA ARG A 258 7.83 0.61 6.69
C ARG A 258 6.75 -0.37 6.25
N PHE A 259 6.89 -1.08 5.13
CA PHE A 259 5.86 -1.98 4.62
C PHE A 259 6.38 -3.41 4.55
N PHE A 260 5.71 -4.37 5.21
CA PHE A 260 6.24 -5.72 5.36
C PHE A 260 5.23 -6.81 4.99
N GLN A 261 5.65 -7.73 4.10
CA GLN A 261 4.95 -8.99 3.94
C GLN A 261 5.20 -9.86 5.17
N ASN A 262 4.11 -10.32 5.80
CA ASN A 262 4.14 -10.99 7.10
C ASN A 262 4.74 -10.10 8.20
N GLY A 263 4.77 -10.58 9.45
CA GLY A 263 5.37 -9.86 10.57
C GLY A 263 4.71 -10.21 11.90
N PRO A 264 5.07 -9.51 12.98
CA PRO A 264 4.34 -9.60 14.23
C PRO A 264 2.92 -9.04 14.07
N SER A 265 1.97 -9.61 14.81
CA SER A 265 0.66 -9.01 15.02
C SER A 265 0.77 -7.73 15.84
N ASN A 266 -0.23 -6.86 15.71
CA ASN A 266 -0.34 -5.59 16.40
C ASN A 266 -0.56 -5.71 17.92
N ASP A 267 -1.01 -6.88 18.39
CA ASP A 267 -1.42 -7.12 19.78
C ASP A 267 -0.74 -8.36 20.40
N GLY A 268 0.26 -8.93 19.73
CA GLY A 268 0.97 -10.10 20.20
C GLY A 268 0.23 -11.43 20.01
N TRP A 269 -0.94 -11.43 19.36
CA TRP A 269 -1.63 -12.64 18.92
C TRP A 269 -0.72 -13.51 18.05
N LYS A 270 -0.77 -14.83 18.27
CA LYS A 270 0.00 -15.80 17.48
C LYS A 270 -0.95 -16.71 16.73
N PRO A 271 -0.72 -16.95 15.42
CA PRO A 271 -1.52 -17.91 14.69
C PRO A 271 -1.40 -19.29 15.34
N PRO A 272 -2.46 -20.12 15.28
CA PRO A 272 -2.38 -21.52 15.67
C PRO A 272 -1.17 -22.16 14.98
N ALA A 273 -0.44 -23.02 15.69
CA ALA A 273 0.64 -23.79 15.08
C ALA A 273 0.09 -24.45 13.80
N ARG A 274 0.76 -24.27 12.66
CA ARG A 274 0.38 -24.92 11.40
C ARG A 274 0.26 -26.41 11.70
N GLY A 275 -0.96 -26.94 11.74
CA GLY A 275 -1.27 -28.32 12.10
C GLY A 275 -0.84 -29.31 11.03
N GLY A 276 0.45 -29.35 10.75
CA GLY A 276 1.11 -30.25 9.80
C GLY A 276 2.32 -30.89 10.46
N GLY A 277 2.10 -31.66 11.52
CA GLY A 277 3.01 -32.76 11.82
C GLY A 277 2.96 -33.77 10.66
N PRO A 278 3.98 -34.63 10.48
CA PRO A 278 3.96 -35.63 9.43
C PRO A 278 2.67 -36.44 9.51
N VAL A 279 1.88 -36.40 8.45
CA VAL A 279 0.73 -37.29 8.29
C VAL A 279 1.30 -38.69 8.28
N ASN A 280 1.10 -39.45 9.36
CA ASN A 280 1.38 -40.86 9.36
C ASN A 280 0.40 -41.50 8.35
N PRO A 281 0.87 -42.00 7.20
CA PRO A 281 -0.01 -42.56 6.18
C PRO A 281 -0.74 -43.83 6.66
N ASN A 282 -0.36 -44.37 7.83
CA ASN A 282 -0.99 -45.51 8.47
C ASN A 282 -1.86 -45.11 9.67
N ALA A 283 -2.14 -43.83 9.90
CA ALA A 283 -3.08 -43.44 10.94
C ALA A 283 -4.52 -43.76 10.50
N PRO A 284 -5.28 -44.55 11.27
CA PRO A 284 -6.68 -44.81 10.96
C PRO A 284 -7.51 -43.52 11.04
N PRO A 285 -8.63 -43.43 10.28
CA PRO A 285 -9.49 -42.26 10.31
C PRO A 285 -10.00 -41.97 11.74
N PRO A 286 -10.19 -40.70 12.12
CA PRO A 286 -10.71 -40.37 13.44
C PRO A 286 -12.13 -40.93 13.61
N GLY A 287 -12.30 -41.90 14.52
CA GLY A 287 -13.62 -42.41 14.91
C GLY A 287 -13.76 -43.92 15.01
N GLU A 288 -12.80 -44.71 14.50
CA GLU A 288 -12.82 -46.16 14.64
C GLU A 288 -11.92 -46.61 15.79
N LYS A 289 -12.52 -47.22 16.82
CA LYS A 289 -11.75 -47.96 17.82
C LYS A 289 -11.18 -49.21 17.14
N PRO A 290 -9.93 -49.62 17.45
CA PRO A 290 -9.42 -50.89 16.96
C PRO A 290 -10.32 -52.01 17.49
N GLU A 291 -10.85 -52.85 16.60
CA GLU A 291 -11.45 -54.12 16.99
C GLU A 291 -10.36 -55.04 17.60
N PRO A 292 -10.72 -55.89 18.58
CA PRO A 292 -9.78 -56.69 19.37
C PRO A 292 -9.05 -57.78 18.57
#